data_AF-A0A978U1X7-F1
#
_entry.id   AF-A0A978U1X7-F1
#
_cell.length_a   1.000
_cell.length_b   1.000
_cell.length_c   1.000
_cell.angle_alpha   90.00
_cell.angle_beta   90.00
_cell.angle_gamma   90.00
#
_symmetry.space_group_name_H-M   'P 1'
#
loop_
_entity.id
_entity.type
_entity.pdbx_description
1 polymer ?
#
loop_
_entity_poly.entity_id
_entity_poly.type
_entity_poly.pdbx_seq_one_letter_code
_entity_poly.pdbx_strand_id
1 'polypeptide(L)'
;MKQAFIRNLLIGVVLCSTASLILFGIVGIGRGSAFSGDFAILYQAGRKWLNFEDPYVQANPTDGLFAYPPQSAALFIPLALLDFQIAKIGLLLLNLVSIAALIFMTADTIKNRLGDRGHPFMILMAAFIIGNPFTNHNVWMGQTSLIAFAATMASWHFSLRERWVLSGIFLGLASFKPQLSILLFLWFLLERNWKVLFVSAGTIGMMCIYLLLTSGPVDMWVDWYQGITTYKASVFNEAGAQHVVGLESFFQAAGINMPTLKPLGVLLAFMLWYFRSRFNQVDLFGLLMGTSLTFVYGHDYDYVCLIPLFTSLLIYASEEFRLWFYLFPSIFLLTFPQRFVRIFGIPVLNHWRTIVVLITVSLVAFLSLQSKSMQVLKKSEGQSFIL
;
A
#
# COMPACT_ATOMS: atom_id res chain seq x y z
N MET A 1 -15.15 -5.15 -36.12
CA MET A 1 -14.29 -3.94 -36.04
C MET A 1 -14.14 -3.42 -34.60
N LYS A 2 -15.23 -3.09 -33.88
CA LYS A 2 -15.19 -2.52 -32.50
C LYS A 2 -14.42 -3.37 -31.46
N GLN A 3 -14.64 -4.69 -31.42
CA GLN A 3 -13.94 -5.58 -30.47
C GLN A 3 -12.43 -5.67 -30.74
N ALA A 4 -12.02 -5.77 -32.01
CA ALA A 4 -10.61 -5.78 -32.38
C ALA A 4 -9.91 -4.47 -32.02
N PHE A 5 -10.59 -3.33 -32.22
CA PHE A 5 -10.10 -2.02 -31.81
C PHE A 5 -9.88 -1.92 -30.30
N ILE A 6 -10.88 -2.31 -29.49
CA ILE A 6 -10.76 -2.29 -28.02
C ILE A 6 -9.62 -3.21 -27.56
N ARG A 7 -9.52 -4.42 -28.11
CA ARG A 7 -8.43 -5.34 -27.79
C ARG A 7 -7.06 -4.75 -28.08
N ASN A 8 -6.87 -4.17 -29.26
CA ASN A 8 -5.59 -3.56 -29.65
C ASN A 8 -5.25 -2.34 -28.76
N LEU A 9 -6.26 -1.54 -28.40
CA LEU A 9 -6.09 -0.44 -27.45
C LEU A 9 -5.61 -0.94 -26.08
N LEU A 10 -6.25 -1.98 -25.54
CA LEU A 10 -5.87 -2.57 -24.26
C LEU A 10 -4.44 -3.14 -24.29
N ILE A 11 -4.05 -3.82 -25.37
CA ILE A 11 -2.67 -4.30 -25.56
C ILE A 11 -1.70 -3.12 -25.56
N GLY A 12 -1.99 -2.06 -26.32
CA GLY A 12 -1.17 -0.86 -26.36
C GLY A 12 -0.99 -0.22 -24.98
N VAL A 13 -2.06 -0.16 -24.18
CA VAL A 13 -2.00 0.37 -22.81
C VAL A 13 -1.08 -0.46 -21.91
N VAL A 14 -1.14 -1.80 -21.96
CA VAL A 14 -0.21 -2.66 -21.19
C VAL A 14 1.23 -2.50 -21.65
N LEU A 15 1.46 -2.40 -22.97
CA LEU A 15 2.81 -2.18 -23.51
C LEU A 15 3.38 -0.83 -23.05
N CYS A 16 2.58 0.24 -23.09
CA CYS A 16 2.99 1.56 -22.57
C CYS A 16 3.30 1.52 -21.07
N SER A 17 2.48 0.83 -20.27
CA SER A 17 2.74 0.65 -18.83
C SER A 17 4.00 -0.16 -18.55
N THR A 18 4.24 -1.22 -19.32
CA THR A 18 5.45 -2.05 -19.20
C THR A 18 6.69 -1.25 -19.58
N ALA A 19 6.63 -0.49 -20.68
CA ALA A 19 7.69 0.43 -21.07
C ALA A 19 7.94 1.48 -19.97
N SER A 20 6.89 2.05 -19.36
CA SER A 20 7.00 2.97 -18.22
C SER A 20 7.75 2.34 -17.04
N LEU A 21 7.41 1.10 -16.66
CA LEU A 21 8.09 0.38 -15.58
C LEU A 21 9.58 0.14 -15.90
N ILE A 22 9.90 -0.28 -17.13
CA ILE A 22 11.28 -0.49 -17.54
C ILE A 22 12.05 0.83 -17.52
N LEU A 23 11.54 1.86 -18.20
CA LEU A 23 12.23 3.14 -18.38
C LEU A 23 12.39 3.90 -17.05
N PHE A 24 11.35 3.96 -16.23
CA PHE A 24 11.35 4.80 -15.02
C PHE A 24 11.56 4.03 -13.72
N GLY A 25 11.22 2.74 -13.70
CA GLY A 25 11.36 1.88 -12.51
C GLY A 25 12.66 1.10 -12.49
N ILE A 26 13.12 0.58 -13.63
CA ILE A 26 14.34 -0.25 -13.69
C ILE A 26 15.55 0.57 -14.15
N VAL A 27 15.43 1.30 -15.26
CA VAL A 27 16.50 2.12 -15.83
C VAL A 27 16.64 3.47 -15.10
N GLY A 28 15.51 4.03 -14.63
CA GLY A 28 15.47 5.27 -13.87
C GLY A 28 15.68 6.54 -14.67
N ILE A 29 15.14 6.60 -15.89
CA ILE A 29 15.20 7.80 -16.71
C ILE A 29 14.64 9.01 -15.95
N GLY A 30 15.44 10.09 -15.89
CA GLY A 30 15.06 11.33 -15.20
C GLY A 30 15.16 11.27 -13.67
N ARG A 31 15.88 10.28 -13.12
CA ARG A 31 16.24 10.21 -11.69
C ARG A 31 17.66 10.74 -11.50
N GLY A 32 17.84 11.64 -10.52
CA GLY A 32 19.15 12.24 -10.21
C GLY A 32 19.96 11.47 -9.17
N SER A 33 19.38 10.44 -8.55
CA SER A 33 20.03 9.59 -7.55
C SER A 33 20.44 8.24 -8.16
N ALA A 34 21.40 7.56 -7.52
CA ALA A 34 21.77 6.21 -7.91
C ALA A 34 20.57 5.24 -7.77
N PHE A 35 20.50 4.26 -8.68
CA PHE A 35 19.52 3.18 -8.60
C PHE A 35 19.58 2.49 -7.24
N SER A 36 18.42 2.29 -6.62
CA SER A 36 18.24 1.66 -5.32
C SER A 36 18.88 2.41 -4.14
N GLY A 37 18.80 3.74 -4.15
CA GLY A 37 19.33 4.59 -3.07
C GLY A 37 18.82 4.20 -1.68
N ASP A 38 17.51 3.94 -1.53
CA ASP A 38 16.95 3.57 -0.23
C ASP A 38 17.30 2.13 0.16
N PHE A 39 17.43 1.23 -0.83
CA PHE A 39 17.87 -0.13 -0.56
C PHE A 39 19.27 -0.20 0.06
N ALA A 40 20.16 0.75 -0.24
CA ALA A 40 21.47 0.79 0.40
C ALA A 40 21.35 0.85 1.94
N ILE A 41 20.39 1.63 2.45
CA ILE A 41 20.11 1.73 3.90
C ILE A 41 19.61 0.37 4.43
N LEU A 42 18.69 -0.27 3.71
CA LEU A 42 18.13 -1.58 4.10
C LEU A 42 19.18 -2.69 4.09
N TYR A 43 20.04 -2.70 3.08
CA TYR A 43 21.15 -3.65 2.97
C TYR A 43 22.16 -3.44 4.09
N GLN A 44 22.53 -2.20 4.40
CA GLN A 44 23.44 -1.89 5.50
C GLN A 44 22.85 -2.29 6.86
N ALA A 45 21.54 -2.13 7.06
CA ALA A 45 20.90 -2.61 8.29
C ALA A 45 21.04 -4.14 8.44
N GLY A 46 20.86 -4.89 7.35
CA GLY A 46 21.13 -6.33 7.33
C GLY A 46 22.59 -6.68 7.65
N ARG A 47 23.56 -5.90 7.14
CA ARG A 47 24.99 -6.08 7.43
C ARG A 47 25.32 -5.80 8.90
N LYS A 48 24.74 -4.74 9.48
CA LYS A 48 24.91 -4.41 10.90
C LYS A 48 24.39 -5.53 11.79
N TRP A 49 23.18 -6.04 11.53
CA TRP A 49 22.66 -7.18 12.29
C TRP A 49 23.52 -8.45 12.17
N LEU A 50 24.12 -8.72 11.00
CA LEU A 50 25.08 -9.82 10.82
C LEU A 50 26.36 -9.64 11.64
N ASN A 51 26.75 -8.40 11.92
CA ASN A 51 27.92 -8.05 12.71
C ASN A 51 27.60 -7.84 14.21
N PHE A 52 26.38 -8.16 14.66
CA PHE A 52 25.91 -7.89 16.02
C PHE A 52 25.91 -6.39 16.39
N GLU A 53 25.73 -5.52 15.39
CA GLU A 53 25.60 -4.07 15.55
C GLU A 53 24.13 -3.63 15.46
N ASP A 54 23.81 -2.50 16.09
CA ASP A 54 22.49 -1.87 16.03
C ASP A 54 22.33 -1.00 14.75
N PRO A 55 21.39 -1.32 13.84
CA PRO A 55 21.13 -0.50 12.66
C PRO A 55 20.41 0.81 12.94
N TYR A 56 19.82 0.99 14.12
CA TYR A 56 19.12 2.21 14.51
C TYR A 56 20.07 3.30 15.00
N VAL A 57 21.31 2.95 15.38
CA VAL A 57 22.37 3.90 15.74
C VAL A 57 23.14 4.33 14.49
N GLN A 58 23.17 5.63 14.23
CA GLN A 58 24.00 6.22 13.19
C GLN A 58 25.44 6.39 13.70
N ALA A 59 26.37 5.67 13.09
CA ALA A 59 27.79 5.85 13.35
C ALA A 59 28.33 7.08 12.61
N ASN A 60 27.87 7.29 11.36
CA ASN A 60 28.17 8.48 10.58
C ASN A 60 26.89 9.22 10.17
N PRO A 61 26.89 10.57 10.11
CA PRO A 61 25.75 11.35 9.63
C PRO A 61 25.32 11.03 8.19
N THR A 62 26.22 10.42 7.39
CA THR A 62 25.96 9.99 6.02
C THR A 62 25.26 8.63 5.93
N ASP A 63 25.24 7.86 7.03
CA ASP A 63 24.55 6.58 7.08
C ASP A 63 23.06 6.88 7.18
N GLY A 64 22.31 6.66 6.09
CA GLY A 64 20.88 6.97 6.06
C GLY A 64 20.09 6.35 7.23
N LEU A 65 18.97 6.97 7.61
CA LEU A 65 18.20 6.56 8.78
C LEU A 65 17.39 5.28 8.50
N PHE A 66 17.52 4.29 9.38
CA PHE A 66 16.77 3.04 9.34
C PHE A 66 15.65 3.04 10.40
N ALA A 67 14.45 2.56 10.02
CA ALA A 67 13.27 2.60 10.91
C ALA A 67 12.33 1.38 10.79
N TYR A 68 12.76 0.33 10.09
CA TYR A 68 11.97 -0.89 10.00
C TYR A 68 12.03 -1.66 11.33
N PRO A 69 10.94 -2.36 11.72
CA PRO A 69 10.88 -3.12 12.96
C PRO A 69 11.78 -4.36 12.94
N PRO A 70 12.04 -4.98 14.11
CA PRO A 70 12.93 -6.14 14.24
C PRO A 70 12.62 -7.29 13.26
N GLN A 71 11.34 -7.63 13.05
CA GLN A 71 10.95 -8.69 12.13
C GLN A 71 11.39 -8.44 10.66
N SER A 72 11.74 -7.22 10.28
CA SER A 72 12.29 -6.93 8.95
C SER A 72 13.68 -7.56 8.72
N ALA A 73 14.37 -7.97 9.80
CA ALA A 73 15.62 -8.74 9.73
C ALA A 73 15.48 -10.02 8.90
N ALA A 74 14.32 -10.69 8.96
CA ALA A 74 14.05 -11.87 8.15
C ALA A 74 14.10 -11.61 6.63
N LEU A 75 13.95 -10.36 6.19
CA LEU A 75 14.11 -9.95 4.80
C LEU A 75 15.52 -9.43 4.52
N PHE A 76 16.05 -8.57 5.41
CA PHE A 76 17.29 -7.85 5.11
C PHE A 76 18.56 -8.65 5.38
N ILE A 77 18.57 -9.55 6.37
CA ILE A 77 19.75 -10.39 6.64
C ILE A 77 20.04 -11.34 5.45
N PRO A 78 19.06 -12.11 4.91
CA PRO A 78 19.33 -12.95 3.75
C PRO A 78 19.84 -12.18 2.53
N LEU A 79 19.32 -10.97 2.30
CA LEU A 79 19.80 -10.10 1.22
C LEU A 79 21.22 -9.59 1.49
N ALA A 80 21.56 -9.29 2.75
CA ALA A 80 22.87 -8.78 3.16
C ALA A 80 23.99 -9.84 3.20
N LEU A 81 23.64 -11.13 3.14
CA LEU A 81 24.58 -12.23 2.92
C LEU A 81 25.10 -12.27 1.47
N LEU A 82 24.35 -11.71 0.53
CA LEU A 82 24.72 -11.63 -0.88
C LEU A 82 25.54 -10.38 -1.15
N ASP A 83 26.32 -10.37 -2.23
CA ASP A 83 26.92 -9.13 -2.72
C ASP A 83 25.83 -8.09 -3.05
N PHE A 84 26.14 -6.81 -2.80
CA PHE A 84 25.18 -5.72 -2.92
C PHE A 84 24.44 -5.70 -4.27
N GLN A 85 25.12 -6.00 -5.38
CA GLN A 85 24.49 -6.05 -6.70
C GLN A 85 23.50 -7.20 -6.86
N ILE A 86 23.83 -8.38 -6.30
CA ILE A 86 22.94 -9.55 -6.32
C ILE A 86 21.74 -9.29 -5.40
N ALA A 87 21.97 -8.71 -4.22
CA ALA A 87 20.92 -8.32 -3.29
C ALA A 87 19.92 -7.33 -3.93
N LYS A 88 20.42 -6.35 -4.70
CA LYS A 88 19.58 -5.42 -5.49
C LYS A 88 18.70 -6.14 -6.50
N ILE A 89 19.26 -7.09 -7.24
CA ILE A 89 18.49 -7.92 -8.19
C ILE A 89 17.44 -8.74 -7.44
N GLY A 90 17.79 -9.33 -6.29
CA GLY A 90 16.85 -10.05 -5.44
C GLY A 90 15.65 -9.19 -5.02
N LEU A 91 15.90 -7.95 -4.58
CA LEU A 91 14.82 -7.04 -4.20
C LEU A 91 13.98 -6.56 -5.41
N LEU A 92 14.60 -6.36 -6.57
CA LEU A 92 13.88 -6.09 -7.81
C LEU A 92 12.92 -7.24 -8.15
N LEU A 93 13.40 -8.49 -8.10
CA LEU A 93 12.58 -9.67 -8.36
C LEU A 93 11.41 -9.78 -7.36
N LEU A 94 11.65 -9.53 -6.07
CA LEU A 94 10.58 -9.50 -5.07
C LEU A 94 9.51 -8.44 -5.37
N ASN A 95 9.91 -7.26 -5.83
CA ASN A 95 8.97 -6.23 -6.26
C ASN A 95 8.17 -6.67 -7.50
N LEU A 96 8.80 -7.31 -8.49
CA LEU A 96 8.11 -7.84 -9.68
C LEU A 96 7.11 -8.95 -9.33
N VAL A 97 7.47 -9.86 -8.42
CA VAL A 97 6.56 -10.89 -7.90
C VAL A 97 5.38 -10.23 -7.17
N SER A 98 5.64 -9.18 -6.40
CA SER A 98 4.60 -8.43 -5.68
C SER A 98 3.62 -7.76 -6.65
N ILE A 99 4.12 -7.16 -7.74
CA ILE A 99 3.30 -6.61 -8.82
C ILE A 99 2.40 -7.70 -9.41
N ALA A 100 2.95 -8.86 -9.76
CA ALA A 100 2.18 -9.98 -10.30
C ALA A 100 1.09 -10.47 -9.33
N ALA A 101 1.41 -10.58 -8.04
CA ALA A 101 0.46 -10.96 -7.00
C ALA A 101 -0.70 -9.95 -6.86
N LEU A 102 -0.38 -8.65 -6.88
CA LEU A 102 -1.39 -7.57 -6.85
C LEU A 102 -2.31 -7.64 -8.08
N ILE A 103 -1.75 -7.83 -9.28
CA ILE A 103 -2.54 -8.00 -10.51
C ILE A 103 -3.49 -9.19 -10.38
N PHE A 104 -2.99 -10.34 -9.93
CA PHE A 104 -3.81 -11.55 -9.75
C PHE A 104 -4.98 -11.31 -8.78
N MET A 105 -4.71 -10.77 -7.59
CA MET A 105 -5.76 -10.56 -6.58
C MET A 105 -6.77 -9.48 -6.98
N THR A 106 -6.32 -8.42 -7.67
CA THR A 106 -7.21 -7.41 -8.25
C THR A 106 -8.06 -7.99 -9.37
N ALA A 107 -7.48 -8.76 -10.28
CA ALA A 107 -8.19 -9.40 -11.39
C ALA A 107 -9.26 -10.37 -10.87
N ASP A 108 -8.93 -11.18 -9.87
CA ASP A 108 -9.89 -12.05 -9.19
C ASP A 108 -11.05 -11.26 -8.55
N THR A 109 -10.75 -10.14 -7.89
CA THR A 109 -11.80 -9.26 -7.31
C THR A 109 -12.75 -8.73 -8.39
N ILE A 110 -12.21 -8.25 -9.51
CA ILE A 110 -12.99 -7.75 -10.65
C ILE A 110 -13.81 -8.88 -11.28
N LYS A 111 -13.21 -10.04 -11.51
CA LYS A 111 -13.87 -11.21 -12.10
C LYS A 111 -15.03 -11.70 -11.23
N ASN A 112 -14.84 -11.76 -9.90
CA ASN A 112 -15.89 -12.18 -8.98
C ASN A 112 -17.07 -11.20 -8.96
N ARG A 113 -16.84 -9.92 -9.28
CA ARG A 113 -17.90 -8.90 -9.29
C ARG A 113 -18.59 -8.74 -10.65
N LEU A 114 -17.82 -8.77 -11.74
CA LEU A 114 -18.29 -8.44 -13.09
C LEU A 114 -18.36 -9.65 -14.04
N GLY A 115 -17.91 -10.83 -13.61
CA GLY A 115 -17.79 -12.02 -14.46
C GLY A 115 -16.90 -11.78 -15.68
N ASP A 116 -17.27 -12.35 -16.82
CA ASP A 116 -16.52 -12.21 -18.08
C ASP A 116 -16.51 -10.79 -18.63
N ARG A 117 -17.51 -9.97 -18.27
CA ARG A 117 -17.54 -8.53 -18.60
C ARG A 117 -16.42 -7.76 -17.91
N GLY A 118 -15.81 -8.34 -16.88
CA GLY A 118 -14.67 -7.80 -16.15
C GLY A 118 -13.36 -7.74 -16.94
N HIS A 119 -13.22 -8.51 -18.03
CA HIS A 119 -11.93 -8.71 -18.69
C HIS A 119 -11.20 -7.43 -19.15
N PRO A 120 -11.87 -6.46 -19.82
CA PRO A 120 -11.23 -5.18 -20.14
C PRO A 120 -10.72 -4.44 -18.90
N PHE A 121 -11.48 -4.46 -17.81
CA PHE A 121 -11.16 -3.78 -16.56
C PHE A 121 -10.00 -4.45 -15.81
N MET A 122 -9.89 -5.78 -15.89
CA MET A 122 -8.73 -6.52 -15.40
C MET A 122 -7.45 -6.08 -16.12
N ILE A 123 -7.50 -5.92 -17.45
CA ILE A 123 -6.34 -5.46 -18.24
C ILE A 123 -5.99 -4.00 -17.90
N LEU A 124 -7.00 -3.13 -17.78
CA LEU A 124 -6.78 -1.72 -17.39
C LEU A 124 -6.14 -1.61 -16.01
N MET A 125 -6.62 -2.36 -15.02
CA MET A 125 -6.00 -2.37 -13.69
C MET A 125 -4.61 -2.98 -13.71
N ALA A 126 -4.37 -4.04 -14.48
CA ALA A 126 -3.02 -4.58 -14.63
C ALA A 126 -2.06 -3.52 -15.18
N ALA A 127 -2.46 -2.81 -16.23
CA ALA A 127 -1.66 -1.72 -16.79
C ALA A 127 -1.45 -0.57 -15.78
N PHE A 128 -2.47 -0.20 -15.00
CA PHE A 128 -2.32 0.80 -13.94
C PHE A 128 -1.33 0.34 -12.85
N ILE A 129 -1.45 -0.90 -12.35
CA ILE A 129 -0.56 -1.46 -11.33
C ILE A 129 0.89 -1.48 -11.82
N ILE A 130 1.13 -1.88 -13.08
CA ILE A 130 2.47 -1.92 -13.69
C ILE A 130 3.05 -0.52 -13.89
N GLY A 131 2.29 0.37 -14.52
CA GLY A 131 2.82 1.60 -15.10
C GLY A 131 2.70 2.86 -14.25
N ASN A 132 2.00 2.80 -13.11
CA ASN A 132 1.83 3.99 -12.26
C ASN A 132 3.18 4.42 -11.65
N PRO A 133 3.37 5.74 -11.42
CA PRO A 133 4.64 6.29 -10.97
C PRO A 133 5.07 5.82 -9.56
N PHE A 134 4.13 5.38 -8.71
CA PHE A 134 4.45 4.89 -7.36
C PHE A 134 5.05 3.49 -7.41
N THR A 135 4.51 2.60 -8.27
CA THR A 135 5.12 1.30 -8.58
C THR A 135 6.53 1.51 -9.14
N ASN A 136 6.67 2.38 -10.13
CA ASN A 136 7.98 2.69 -10.72
C ASN A 136 8.95 3.24 -9.66
N HIS A 137 8.49 4.13 -8.79
CA HIS A 137 9.32 4.69 -7.73
C HIS A 137 9.77 3.63 -6.72
N ASN A 138 8.88 2.71 -6.32
CA ASN A 138 9.23 1.61 -5.43
C ASN A 138 10.32 0.72 -6.02
N VAL A 139 10.16 0.33 -7.28
CA VAL A 139 11.12 -0.51 -8.00
C VAL A 139 12.47 0.21 -8.14
N TRP A 140 12.43 1.50 -8.51
CA TRP A 140 13.65 2.30 -8.69
C TRP A 140 14.44 2.49 -7.39
N MET A 141 13.75 2.85 -6.30
CA MET A 141 14.42 3.11 -5.02
C MET A 141 14.79 1.83 -4.28
N GLY A 142 14.29 0.67 -4.72
CA GLY A 142 14.38 -0.57 -3.95
C GLY A 142 13.65 -0.44 -2.62
N GLN A 143 12.42 0.08 -2.68
CA GLN A 143 11.51 0.12 -1.53
C GLN A 143 10.81 -1.23 -1.33
N THR A 144 10.26 -1.42 -0.15
CA THR A 144 9.56 -2.64 0.24
C THR A 144 8.04 -2.48 0.30
N SER A 145 7.48 -1.32 -0.07
CA SER A 145 6.04 -1.06 0.07
C SER A 145 5.20 -1.97 -0.82
N LEU A 146 5.64 -2.27 -2.05
CA LEU A 146 4.95 -3.24 -2.91
C LEU A 146 4.93 -4.64 -2.26
N ILE A 147 6.03 -5.06 -1.64
CA ILE A 147 6.15 -6.37 -0.97
C ILE A 147 5.22 -6.43 0.24
N ALA A 148 5.29 -5.43 1.12
CA ALA A 148 4.43 -5.34 2.28
C ALA A 148 2.95 -5.25 1.88
N PHE A 149 2.62 -4.44 0.88
CA PHE A 149 1.25 -4.27 0.42
C PHE A 149 0.70 -5.52 -0.26
N ALA A 150 1.50 -6.22 -1.07
CA ALA A 150 1.11 -7.51 -1.63
C ALA A 150 0.82 -8.53 -0.53
N ALA A 151 1.62 -8.56 0.54
CA ALA A 151 1.35 -9.39 1.70
C ALA A 151 0.06 -8.94 2.46
N THR A 152 -0.15 -7.64 2.69
CA THR A 152 -1.40 -7.13 3.28
C THR A 152 -2.62 -7.53 2.46
N MET A 153 -2.57 -7.34 1.14
CA MET A 153 -3.67 -7.68 0.23
C MET A 153 -3.89 -9.20 0.15
N ALA A 154 -2.82 -10.00 0.18
CA ALA A 154 -2.92 -11.46 0.25
C ALA A 154 -3.57 -11.93 1.55
N SER A 155 -3.25 -11.29 2.67
CA SER A 155 -3.89 -11.59 3.95
C SER A 155 -5.40 -11.38 3.89
N TRP A 156 -5.84 -10.25 3.34
CA TRP A 156 -7.26 -9.97 3.10
C TRP A 156 -7.88 -10.95 2.10
N HIS A 157 -7.22 -11.18 0.96
CA HIS A 157 -7.72 -12.06 -0.09
C HIS A 157 -7.93 -13.51 0.37
N PHE A 158 -7.02 -14.04 1.21
CA PHE A 158 -7.14 -15.38 1.78
C PHE A 158 -8.12 -15.45 2.96
N SER A 159 -8.30 -14.37 3.72
CA SER A 159 -9.30 -14.33 4.80
C SER A 159 -10.72 -14.47 4.25
N LEU A 160 -11.00 -13.83 3.11
CA LEU A 160 -12.28 -13.94 2.40
C LEU A 160 -12.59 -15.37 1.90
N ARG A 161 -11.59 -16.25 1.87
CA ARG A 161 -11.69 -17.66 1.42
C ARG A 161 -11.56 -18.65 2.56
N GLU A 162 -11.68 -18.19 3.80
CA GLU A 162 -11.53 -19.00 5.01
C GLU A 162 -10.16 -19.71 5.13
N ARG A 163 -9.15 -19.26 4.37
CA ARG A 163 -7.77 -19.78 4.45
C ARG A 163 -6.99 -19.03 5.51
N TRP A 164 -7.42 -19.18 6.77
CA TRP A 164 -6.92 -18.42 7.91
C TRP A 164 -5.41 -18.59 8.17
N VAL A 165 -4.83 -19.76 7.88
CA VAL A 165 -3.37 -19.98 8.01
C VAL A 165 -2.61 -19.06 7.05
N LEU A 166 -2.92 -19.13 5.75
CA LEU A 166 -2.27 -18.27 4.75
C LEU A 166 -2.53 -16.80 5.06
N SER A 167 -3.76 -16.45 5.44
CA SER A 167 -4.10 -15.09 5.83
C SER A 167 -3.23 -14.58 6.99
N GLY A 168 -3.01 -15.39 8.02
CA GLY A 168 -2.13 -15.07 9.15
C GLY A 168 -0.67 -14.97 8.76
N ILE A 169 -0.15 -15.89 7.94
CA ILE A 169 1.23 -15.85 7.43
C ILE A 169 1.48 -14.53 6.69
N PHE A 170 0.62 -14.18 5.74
CA PHE A 170 0.76 -12.95 4.99
C PHE A 170 0.58 -11.69 5.84
N LEU A 171 -0.28 -11.72 6.87
CA LEU A 171 -0.40 -10.62 7.82
C LEU A 171 0.89 -10.43 8.64
N GLY A 172 1.50 -11.53 9.08
CA GLY A 172 2.76 -11.52 9.81
C GLY A 172 3.90 -11.01 8.94
N LEU A 173 4.00 -11.48 7.69
CA LEU A 173 4.94 -10.95 6.70
C LEU A 173 4.74 -9.44 6.48
N ALA A 174 3.50 -8.96 6.31
CA ALA A 174 3.23 -7.54 6.09
C ALA A 174 3.60 -6.63 7.28
N SER A 175 3.79 -7.21 8.47
CA SER A 175 4.09 -6.46 9.69
C SER A 175 5.48 -5.82 9.68
N PHE A 176 6.40 -6.22 8.78
CA PHE A 176 7.68 -5.52 8.63
C PHE A 176 7.49 -4.07 8.16
N LYS A 177 6.31 -3.71 7.64
CA LYS A 177 5.94 -2.32 7.31
C LYS A 177 4.61 -1.99 8.00
N PRO A 178 4.62 -1.75 9.32
CA PRO A 178 3.42 -1.75 10.15
C PRO A 178 2.37 -0.73 9.70
N GLN A 179 2.78 0.41 9.15
CA GLN A 179 1.84 1.43 8.65
C GLN A 179 0.91 0.92 7.53
N LEU A 180 1.30 -0.13 6.79
CA LEU A 180 0.49 -0.71 5.72
C LEU A 180 -0.39 -1.87 6.18
N SER A 181 -0.22 -2.37 7.41
CA SER A 181 -0.92 -3.55 7.91
C SER A 181 -1.64 -3.31 9.24
N ILE A 182 -1.32 -2.24 9.99
CA ILE A 182 -1.83 -2.01 11.34
C ILE A 182 -3.36 -1.88 11.40
N LEU A 183 -3.97 -1.20 10.43
CA LEU A 183 -5.44 -1.11 10.38
C LEU A 183 -6.09 -2.44 10.01
N LEU A 184 -5.38 -3.31 9.26
CA LEU A 184 -5.84 -4.67 8.97
C LEU A 184 -5.70 -5.59 10.20
N PHE A 185 -4.63 -5.44 11.00
CA PHE A 185 -4.54 -6.09 12.31
C PHE A 185 -5.71 -5.71 13.21
N LEU A 186 -6.01 -4.41 13.31
CA LEU A 186 -7.18 -3.92 14.04
C LEU A 186 -8.47 -4.52 13.49
N TRP A 187 -8.63 -4.57 12.17
CA TRP A 187 -9.80 -5.19 11.55
C TRP A 187 -10.00 -6.65 12.01
N PHE A 188 -8.96 -7.48 11.94
CA PHE A 188 -9.07 -8.89 12.37
C PHE A 188 -9.26 -9.04 13.88
N LEU A 189 -8.72 -8.11 14.68
CA LEU A 189 -8.99 -8.06 16.11
C LEU A 189 -10.47 -7.78 16.39
N LEU A 190 -11.05 -6.80 15.69
CA LEU A 190 -12.46 -6.45 15.81
C LEU A 190 -13.37 -7.60 15.30
N GLU A 191 -12.98 -8.28 14.23
CA GLU A 191 -13.64 -9.52 13.78
C GLU A 191 -13.42 -10.72 14.70
N ARG A 192 -12.61 -10.58 15.76
CA ARG A 192 -12.25 -11.67 16.68
C ARG A 192 -11.68 -12.88 15.95
N ASN A 193 -10.96 -12.64 14.84
CA ASN A 193 -10.36 -13.72 14.04
C ASN A 193 -9.03 -14.16 14.66
N TRP A 194 -9.12 -14.74 15.86
CA TRP A 194 -7.98 -15.15 16.66
C TRP A 194 -7.07 -16.13 15.93
N LYS A 195 -7.63 -16.98 15.05
CA LYS A 195 -6.85 -17.92 14.25
C LYS A 195 -5.84 -17.20 13.34
N VAL A 196 -6.28 -16.18 12.60
CA VAL A 196 -5.40 -15.36 11.76
C VAL A 196 -4.38 -14.62 12.62
N LEU A 197 -4.81 -14.05 13.74
CA LEU A 197 -3.93 -13.29 14.64
C LEU A 197 -2.85 -14.15 15.30
N PHE A 198 -3.18 -15.38 15.73
CA PHE A 198 -2.21 -16.32 16.30
C PHE A 198 -1.18 -16.76 15.27
N VAL A 199 -1.59 -17.08 14.04
CA VAL A 199 -0.66 -17.44 12.97
C VAL A 199 0.21 -16.26 12.58
N SER A 200 -0.36 -15.05 12.55
CA SER A 200 0.40 -13.81 12.32
C SER A 200 1.44 -13.59 13.41
N ALA A 201 1.05 -13.70 14.69
CA ALA A 201 1.98 -13.57 15.82
C ALA A 201 3.10 -14.61 15.77
N GLY A 202 2.78 -15.88 15.44
CA GLY A 202 3.77 -16.93 15.23
C GLY A 202 4.73 -16.61 14.08
N THR A 203 4.22 -16.08 12.98
CA THR A 203 5.04 -15.66 11.83
C THR A 203 5.97 -14.51 12.20
N ILE A 204 5.48 -13.51 12.93
CA ILE A 204 6.30 -12.40 13.46
C ILE A 204 7.39 -12.94 14.39
N GLY A 205 7.03 -13.83 15.32
CA GLY A 205 8.00 -14.47 16.22
C GLY A 205 9.09 -15.22 15.46
N MET A 206 8.72 -15.97 14.42
CA MET A 206 9.68 -16.65 13.54
C MET A 206 10.57 -15.66 12.78
N MET A 207 10.04 -14.54 12.30
CA MET A 207 10.83 -13.50 11.62
C MET A 207 11.79 -12.77 12.57
N CYS A 208 11.44 -12.67 13.84
CA CYS A 208 12.31 -12.08 14.87
C CYS A 208 13.32 -13.06 15.47
N ILE A 209 13.29 -14.36 15.13
CA ILE A 209 14.04 -15.39 15.88
C ILE A 209 15.53 -15.11 15.99
N TYR A 210 16.14 -14.58 14.92
CA TYR A 210 17.55 -14.21 14.93
C TYR A 210 17.81 -13.10 15.97
N LEU A 211 17.07 -12.00 15.92
CA LEU A 211 17.26 -10.87 16.83
C LEU A 211 16.88 -11.22 18.28
N LEU A 212 15.90 -12.10 18.48
CA LEU A 212 15.57 -12.63 19.80
C LEU A 212 16.77 -13.34 20.44
N LEU A 213 17.57 -14.05 19.63
CA LEU A 213 18.74 -14.80 20.10
C LEU A 213 20.00 -13.92 20.23
N THR A 214 20.16 -12.89 19.39
CA THR A 214 21.37 -12.06 19.36
C THR A 214 21.29 -10.80 20.20
N SER A 215 20.14 -10.14 20.21
CA SER A 215 19.90 -8.85 20.89
C SER A 215 19.03 -9.02 22.13
N GLY A 216 18.23 -10.07 22.20
CA GLY A 216 17.30 -10.31 23.30
C GLY A 216 15.91 -9.71 23.06
N PRO A 217 14.89 -10.21 23.78
CA PRO A 217 13.49 -9.93 23.49
C PRO A 217 13.03 -8.51 23.83
N VAL A 218 13.74 -7.78 24.68
CA VAL A 218 13.37 -6.42 25.08
C VAL A 218 14.18 -5.40 24.28
N ASP A 219 15.50 -5.55 24.26
CA ASP A 219 16.42 -4.57 23.69
C ASP A 219 16.14 -4.33 22.20
N MET A 220 15.87 -5.38 21.41
CA MET A 220 15.54 -5.21 19.99
C MET A 220 14.35 -4.28 19.72
N TRP A 221 13.37 -4.22 20.63
CA TRP A 221 12.23 -3.32 20.50
C TRP A 221 12.52 -1.92 21.04
N VAL A 222 13.33 -1.83 22.10
CA VAL A 222 13.78 -0.54 22.65
C VAL A 222 14.61 0.20 21.60
N ASP A 223 15.57 -0.47 20.97
CA ASP A 223 16.44 0.08 19.93
C ASP A 223 15.60 0.55 18.72
N TRP A 224 14.66 -0.28 18.27
CA TRP A 224 13.75 0.10 17.19
C TRP A 224 12.88 1.33 17.54
N TYR A 225 12.35 1.40 18.76
CA TYR A 225 11.54 2.53 19.19
C TYR A 225 12.35 3.84 19.20
N GLN A 226 13.60 3.79 19.64
CA GLN A 226 14.53 4.92 19.56
C GLN A 226 14.81 5.29 18.10
N GLY A 227 15.08 4.29 17.24
CA GLY A 227 15.28 4.48 15.81
C GLY A 227 14.11 5.18 15.11
N ILE A 228 12.87 4.78 15.42
CA ILE A 228 11.66 5.45 14.89
C ILE A 228 11.60 6.93 15.32
N THR A 229 11.98 7.21 16.56
CA THR A 229 11.93 8.58 17.10
C THR A 229 12.90 9.48 16.35
N THR A 230 14.14 9.02 16.16
CA THR A 230 15.16 9.72 15.35
C THR A 230 14.72 9.84 13.90
N TYR A 231 14.19 8.76 13.31
CA TYR A 231 13.71 8.76 11.93
C TYR A 231 12.64 9.83 11.69
N LYS A 232 11.62 9.90 12.55
CA LYS A 232 10.52 10.87 12.43
C LYS A 232 10.93 12.32 12.68
N ALA A 233 12.00 12.53 13.45
CA ALA A 233 12.55 13.86 13.70
C ALA A 233 13.39 14.39 12.52
N SER A 234 13.67 13.57 11.51
CA SER A 234 14.41 14.02 10.33
C SER A 234 13.54 14.85 9.39
N VAL A 235 14.15 15.88 8.78
CA VAL A 235 13.50 16.84 7.86
C VAL A 235 12.78 16.17 6.69
N PHE A 236 13.19 14.95 6.30
CA PHE A 236 12.56 14.22 5.20
C PHE A 236 11.35 13.38 5.62
N ASN A 237 11.17 13.12 6.92
CA ASN A 237 10.18 12.19 7.45
C ASN A 237 9.22 12.79 8.48
N GLU A 238 9.45 14.05 8.87
CA GLU A 238 8.52 14.81 9.68
C GLU A 238 7.21 15.13 8.94
N ALA A 239 6.14 15.38 9.69
CA ALA A 239 4.88 15.82 9.10
C ALA A 239 5.09 17.13 8.31
N GLY A 240 4.49 17.21 7.13
CA GLY A 240 4.66 18.36 6.22
C GLY A 240 5.81 18.22 5.23
N ALA A 241 6.76 17.32 5.49
CA ALA A 241 7.80 16.97 4.52
C ALA A 241 7.18 16.48 3.20
N GLN A 242 7.79 16.83 2.08
CA GLN A 242 7.23 16.65 0.73
C GLN A 242 6.93 15.19 0.32
N HIS A 243 7.50 14.23 1.04
CA HIS A 243 7.36 12.79 0.79
C HIS A 243 6.44 12.11 1.80
N VAL A 244 6.08 12.76 2.91
CA VAL A 244 5.19 12.21 3.93
C VAL A 244 3.77 12.60 3.58
N VAL A 245 2.91 11.60 3.41
CA VAL A 245 1.52 11.81 2.98
C VAL A 245 0.54 11.72 4.14
N GLY A 246 -0.65 12.25 3.93
CA GLY A 246 -1.73 12.27 4.91
C GLY A 246 -2.17 13.68 5.26
N LEU A 247 -3.29 13.75 5.97
CA LEU A 247 -3.96 15.00 6.32
C LEU A 247 -3.16 15.81 7.36
N GLU A 248 -2.45 15.12 8.26
CA GLU A 248 -1.50 15.73 9.20
C GLU A 248 -0.40 16.50 8.44
N SER A 249 0.24 15.86 7.45
CA SER A 249 1.25 16.51 6.61
C SER A 249 0.69 17.66 5.76
N PHE A 250 -0.53 17.50 5.24
CA PHE A 250 -1.18 18.59 4.49
C PHE A 250 -1.36 19.85 5.35
N PHE A 251 -1.87 19.70 6.58
CA PHE A 251 -2.06 20.84 7.48
C PHE A 251 -0.73 21.42 7.97
N GLN A 252 0.24 20.58 8.31
CA GLN A 252 1.56 21.05 8.72
C GLN A 252 2.25 21.86 7.60
N ALA A 253 2.14 21.40 6.35
CA ALA A 253 2.65 22.13 5.18
C ALA A 253 1.88 23.43 4.88
N ALA A 254 0.66 23.58 5.40
CA ALA A 254 -0.10 24.82 5.38
C ALA A 254 0.23 25.75 6.56
N GLY A 255 1.18 25.38 7.43
CA GLY A 255 1.54 26.14 8.63
C GLY A 255 0.59 25.95 9.81
N ILE A 256 -0.28 24.93 9.75
CA ILE A 256 -1.24 24.62 10.80
C ILE A 256 -0.70 23.45 11.63
N ASN A 257 -0.27 23.73 12.85
CA ASN A 257 0.17 22.72 13.81
C ASN A 257 -1.05 21.91 14.27
N MET A 258 -1.13 20.65 13.82
CA MET A 258 -2.19 19.72 14.22
C MET A 258 -1.67 18.68 15.20
N PRO A 259 -2.47 18.26 16.20
CA PRO A 259 -2.16 17.05 16.93
C PRO A 259 -2.19 15.86 15.96
N THR A 260 -1.54 14.75 16.34
CA THR A 260 -1.49 13.58 15.45
C THR A 260 -2.90 13.04 15.16
N LEU A 261 -3.18 12.75 13.89
CA LEU A 261 -4.50 12.30 13.43
C LEU A 261 -4.69 10.77 13.47
N LYS A 262 -3.67 10.04 13.93
CA LYS A 262 -3.70 8.57 14.04
C LYS A 262 -4.90 8.03 14.82
N PRO A 263 -5.32 8.61 15.97
CA PRO A 263 -6.51 8.16 16.68
C PRO A 263 -7.79 8.27 15.85
N LEU A 264 -7.90 9.31 15.01
CA LEU A 264 -9.02 9.46 14.07
C LEU A 264 -9.01 8.37 13.00
N GLY A 265 -7.83 7.99 12.49
CA GLY A 265 -7.69 6.84 11.58
C GLY A 265 -8.17 5.53 12.20
N VAL A 266 -7.80 5.27 13.47
CA VAL A 266 -8.27 4.11 14.24
C VAL A 266 -9.79 4.16 14.46
N LEU A 267 -10.33 5.32 14.83
CA LEU A 267 -11.78 5.51 15.01
C LEU A 267 -12.54 5.27 13.69
N LEU A 268 -12.04 5.79 12.56
CA LEU A 268 -12.65 5.58 11.25
C LEU A 268 -12.60 4.11 10.82
N ALA A 269 -11.50 3.40 11.09
CA ALA A 269 -11.42 1.96 10.86
C ALA A 269 -12.42 1.18 11.74
N PHE A 270 -12.57 1.57 13.01
CA PHE A 270 -13.59 1.00 13.90
C PHE A 270 -15.01 1.29 13.40
N MET A 271 -15.31 2.52 12.97
CA MET A 271 -16.63 2.86 12.42
C MET A 271 -16.92 2.09 11.13
N LEU A 272 -15.93 1.97 10.23
CA LEU A 272 -16.04 1.16 9.03
C LEU A 272 -16.34 -0.30 9.37
N TRP A 273 -15.66 -0.87 10.37
CA TRP A 273 -15.94 -2.21 10.86
C TRP A 273 -17.34 -2.33 11.48
N TYR A 274 -17.73 -1.38 12.34
CA TYR A 274 -19.02 -1.41 13.02
C TYR A 274 -20.19 -1.37 12.02
N PHE A 275 -20.08 -0.54 10.99
CA PHE A 275 -21.09 -0.39 9.93
C PHE A 275 -20.85 -1.30 8.71
N ARG A 276 -19.90 -2.23 8.75
CA ARG A 276 -19.44 -3.00 7.58
C ARG A 276 -20.54 -3.75 6.82
N SER A 277 -21.61 -4.16 7.50
CA SER A 277 -22.76 -4.85 6.89
C SER A 277 -23.53 -3.97 5.89
N ARG A 278 -23.39 -2.64 6.02
CA ARG A 278 -23.99 -1.65 5.11
C ARG A 278 -23.15 -1.39 3.86
N PHE A 279 -21.91 -1.85 3.83
CA PHE A 279 -20.98 -1.67 2.71
C PHE A 279 -20.91 -2.94 1.86
N ASN A 280 -20.47 -2.79 0.61
CA ASN A 280 -20.06 -3.92 -0.21
C ASN A 280 -18.70 -4.45 0.29
N GLN A 281 -18.60 -5.78 0.44
CA GLN A 281 -17.42 -6.44 1.01
C GLN A 281 -16.13 -6.15 0.22
N VAL A 282 -16.25 -5.99 -1.10
CA VAL A 282 -15.12 -5.69 -1.99
C VAL A 282 -14.50 -4.31 -1.75
N ASP A 283 -15.24 -3.37 -1.16
CA ASP A 283 -14.77 -2.00 -0.94
C ASP A 283 -14.07 -1.81 0.40
N LEU A 284 -14.37 -2.67 1.39
CA LEU A 284 -13.91 -2.52 2.76
C LEU A 284 -12.38 -2.40 2.85
N PHE A 285 -11.65 -3.21 2.09
CA PHE A 285 -10.19 -3.16 2.07
C PHE A 285 -9.66 -1.87 1.42
N GLY A 286 -10.26 -1.42 0.32
CA GLY A 286 -9.91 -0.16 -0.34
C GLY A 286 -10.14 1.05 0.57
N LEU A 287 -11.27 1.06 1.27
CA LEU A 287 -11.59 2.09 2.26
C LEU A 287 -10.60 2.07 3.42
N LEU A 288 -10.27 0.90 3.95
CA LEU A 288 -9.29 0.74 5.04
C LEU A 288 -7.90 1.27 4.65
N MET A 289 -7.42 0.94 3.44
CA MET A 289 -6.13 1.44 2.93
C MET A 289 -6.15 2.94 2.67
N GLY A 290 -7.25 3.47 2.11
CA GLY A 290 -7.43 4.90 1.93
C GLY A 290 -7.46 5.68 3.25
N THR A 291 -8.11 5.13 4.28
CA THR A 291 -8.06 5.67 5.65
C THR A 291 -6.64 5.64 6.21
N SER A 292 -5.88 4.55 6.01
CA SER A 292 -4.50 4.45 6.48
C SER A 292 -3.62 5.57 5.92
N LEU A 293 -3.65 5.75 4.60
CA LEU A 293 -2.82 6.77 3.91
C LEU A 293 -3.28 8.21 4.17
N THR A 294 -4.52 8.40 4.62
CA THR A 294 -5.04 9.73 4.96
C THR A 294 -4.75 10.12 6.41
N PHE A 295 -4.80 9.19 7.35
CA PHE A 295 -4.81 9.52 8.79
C PHE A 295 -3.68 8.90 9.62
N VAL A 296 -2.98 7.86 9.15
CA VAL A 296 -2.01 7.13 9.98
C VAL A 296 -0.59 7.66 9.76
N TYR A 297 0.06 7.18 8.70
CA TYR A 297 1.40 7.59 8.26
C TYR A 297 1.66 6.86 6.94
N GLY A 298 2.30 7.54 6.00
CA GLY A 298 2.77 6.90 4.79
C GLY A 298 3.70 7.84 4.03
N HIS A 299 4.37 7.28 3.04
CA HIS A 299 5.13 8.04 2.07
C HIS A 299 4.41 8.09 0.72
N ASP A 300 4.84 8.99 -0.16
CA ASP A 300 4.29 9.13 -1.51
C ASP A 300 4.35 7.83 -2.34
N TYR A 301 5.41 7.03 -2.18
CA TYR A 301 5.51 5.71 -2.79
C TYR A 301 4.54 4.68 -2.20
N ASP A 302 3.94 4.92 -1.02
CA ASP A 302 2.93 4.03 -0.43
C ASP A 302 1.55 4.17 -1.10
N TYR A 303 1.35 5.15 -2.00
CA TYR A 303 0.11 5.28 -2.78
C TYR A 303 -0.21 4.07 -3.66
N VAL A 304 0.73 3.13 -3.84
CA VAL A 304 0.43 1.78 -4.38
C VAL A 304 -0.69 1.07 -3.58
N CYS A 305 -0.86 1.38 -2.30
CA CYS A 305 -1.91 0.78 -1.46
C CYS A 305 -3.34 1.21 -1.84
N LEU A 306 -3.49 2.19 -2.74
CA LEU A 306 -4.79 2.64 -3.25
C LEU A 306 -5.34 1.78 -4.39
N ILE A 307 -4.59 0.79 -4.88
CA ILE A 307 -5.06 -0.17 -5.91
C ILE A 307 -6.47 -0.72 -5.64
N PRO A 308 -6.81 -1.25 -4.44
CA PRO A 308 -8.15 -1.73 -4.14
C PRO A 308 -9.21 -0.62 -4.16
N LEU A 309 -8.88 0.60 -3.73
CA LEU A 309 -9.81 1.73 -3.78
C LEU A 309 -10.16 2.11 -5.23
N PHE A 310 -9.16 2.17 -6.12
CA PHE A 310 -9.40 2.40 -7.55
C PHE A 310 -10.06 1.21 -8.24
N THR A 311 -9.81 -0.02 -7.77
CA THR A 311 -10.52 -1.21 -8.25
C THR A 311 -12.02 -1.09 -7.99
N SER A 312 -12.41 -0.69 -6.78
CA SER A 312 -13.81 -0.40 -6.43
C SER A 312 -14.42 0.69 -7.31
N LEU A 313 -13.73 1.83 -7.46
CA LEU A 313 -14.24 2.92 -8.29
C LEU A 313 -14.39 2.52 -9.76
N LEU A 314 -13.46 1.72 -10.30
CA LEU A 314 -13.54 1.19 -11.65
C LEU A 314 -14.73 0.24 -11.84
N ILE A 315 -15.00 -0.62 -10.86
CA ILE A 315 -16.17 -1.50 -10.87
C ILE A 315 -17.45 -0.65 -10.95
N TYR A 316 -17.59 0.38 -10.12
CA TYR A 316 -18.76 1.27 -10.19
C TYR A 316 -18.84 2.04 -11.51
N ALA A 317 -17.71 2.55 -12.02
CA ALA A 317 -17.67 3.23 -13.32
C ALA A 317 -18.02 2.31 -14.50
N SER A 318 -17.81 1.00 -14.37
CA SER A 318 -18.25 0.03 -15.38
C SER A 318 -19.77 -0.10 -15.48
N GLU A 319 -20.48 0.24 -14.39
CA GLU A 319 -21.95 0.18 -14.30
C GLU A 319 -22.60 1.55 -14.57
N GLU A 320 -21.95 2.65 -14.19
CA GLU A 320 -22.47 4.02 -14.31
C GLU A 320 -21.47 4.96 -15.02
N PHE A 321 -21.81 5.40 -16.24
CA PHE A 321 -20.88 6.16 -17.09
C PHE A 321 -20.42 7.49 -16.46
N ARG A 322 -21.27 8.14 -15.67
CA ARG A 322 -20.92 9.42 -15.01
C ARG A 322 -19.72 9.28 -14.07
N LEU A 323 -19.47 8.09 -13.53
CA LEU A 323 -18.36 7.86 -12.61
C LEU A 323 -16.98 7.89 -13.29
N TRP A 324 -16.90 7.76 -14.62
CA TRP A 324 -15.65 7.97 -15.36
C TRP A 324 -15.12 9.41 -15.22
N PHE A 325 -16.01 10.39 -15.05
CA PHE A 325 -15.63 11.79 -14.79
C PHE A 325 -15.01 12.01 -13.42
N TYR A 326 -15.13 11.05 -12.50
CA TYR A 326 -14.42 11.06 -11.21
C TYR A 326 -13.17 10.19 -11.27
N LEU A 327 -13.25 9.02 -11.90
CA LEU A 327 -12.13 8.07 -11.99
C LEU A 327 -10.93 8.65 -12.75
N PHE A 328 -11.14 9.20 -13.96
CA PHE A 328 -10.03 9.70 -14.77
C PHE A 328 -9.32 10.89 -14.11
N PRO A 329 -10.00 11.94 -13.63
CA PRO A 329 -9.31 13.03 -12.94
C PRO A 329 -8.63 12.58 -11.65
N SER A 330 -9.22 11.65 -10.89
CA SER A 330 -8.59 11.15 -9.66
C SER A 330 -7.29 10.41 -9.96
N ILE A 331 -7.28 9.52 -10.96
CA ILE A 331 -6.06 8.83 -11.40
C ILE A 331 -5.04 9.83 -11.96
N PHE A 332 -5.47 10.76 -12.81
CA PHE A 332 -4.60 11.76 -13.41
C PHE A 332 -3.95 12.64 -12.34
N LEU A 333 -4.73 13.25 -11.45
CA LEU A 333 -4.23 14.12 -10.39
C LEU A 333 -3.33 13.37 -9.40
N LEU A 334 -3.67 12.11 -9.09
CA LEU A 334 -2.83 11.30 -8.22
C LEU A 334 -1.47 11.00 -8.88
N THR A 335 -1.48 10.60 -10.16
CA THR A 335 -0.25 10.20 -10.88
C THR A 335 0.50 11.37 -11.50
N PHE A 336 -0.04 12.58 -11.45
CA PHE A 336 0.61 13.79 -11.98
C PHE A 336 1.98 14.00 -11.31
N PRO A 337 3.08 14.22 -12.07
CA PRO A 337 4.42 14.31 -11.49
C PRO A 337 4.60 15.52 -10.57
N GLN A 338 5.02 15.26 -9.33
CA GLN A 338 5.14 16.29 -8.29
C GLN A 338 6.17 17.37 -8.60
N ARG A 339 7.19 17.05 -9.39
CA ARG A 339 8.21 17.99 -9.83
C ARG A 339 7.61 19.24 -10.49
N PHE A 340 6.50 19.11 -11.23
CA PHE A 340 5.86 20.26 -11.88
C PHE A 340 5.21 21.20 -10.88
N VAL A 341 4.71 20.67 -9.77
CA VAL A 341 4.10 21.47 -8.70
C VAL A 341 5.16 22.06 -7.77
N ARG A 342 6.28 21.34 -7.55
CA ARG A 342 7.40 21.81 -6.72
C ARG A 342 8.02 23.10 -7.23
N ILE A 343 7.97 23.36 -8.54
CA ILE A 343 8.51 24.59 -9.16
C ILE A 343 7.87 25.86 -8.57
N PHE A 344 6.63 25.78 -8.08
CA PHE A 344 5.96 26.93 -7.49
C PHE A 344 6.46 27.29 -6.08
N GLY A 345 7.22 26.40 -5.41
CA GLY A 345 7.75 26.67 -4.07
C GLY A 345 6.69 26.79 -2.97
N ILE A 346 5.44 26.36 -3.21
CA ILE A 346 4.34 26.41 -2.24
C ILE A 346 4.22 25.05 -1.53
N PRO A 347 4.58 24.92 -0.24
CA PRO A 347 4.65 23.62 0.43
C PRO A 347 3.33 22.85 0.45
N VAL A 348 2.20 23.52 0.75
CA VAL A 348 0.88 22.88 0.78
C VAL A 348 0.48 22.26 -0.56
N LEU A 349 0.93 22.83 -1.68
CA LEU A 349 0.62 22.26 -2.98
C LEU A 349 1.20 20.86 -3.09
N ASN A 350 2.40 20.56 -2.55
CA ASN A 350 2.99 19.21 -2.59
C ASN A 350 2.10 18.08 -2.04
N HIS A 351 1.07 18.44 -1.26
CA HIS A 351 0.15 17.53 -0.58
C HIS A 351 -1.22 17.42 -1.26
N TRP A 352 -1.44 17.93 -2.48
CA TRP A 352 -2.75 17.87 -3.18
C TRP A 352 -3.29 16.43 -3.30
N ARG A 353 -2.40 15.44 -3.42
CA ARG A 353 -2.77 14.02 -3.51
C ARG A 353 -3.56 13.55 -2.30
N THR A 354 -3.26 14.05 -1.10
CA THR A 354 -4.03 13.75 0.12
C THR A 354 -5.50 14.11 -0.06
N ILE A 355 -5.79 15.26 -0.69
CA ILE A 355 -7.16 15.70 -0.95
C ILE A 355 -7.84 14.80 -2.00
N VAL A 356 -7.11 14.40 -3.05
CA VAL A 356 -7.62 13.45 -4.06
C VAL A 356 -8.00 12.10 -3.41
N VAL A 357 -7.16 11.60 -2.50
CA VAL A 357 -7.43 10.36 -1.76
C VAL A 357 -8.66 10.52 -0.86
N LEU A 358 -8.75 11.60 -0.09
CA LEU A 358 -9.90 11.86 0.77
C LEU A 358 -11.22 11.91 -0.02
N ILE A 359 -11.23 12.59 -1.18
CA ILE A 359 -12.40 12.64 -2.07
C ILE A 359 -12.74 11.24 -2.60
N THR A 360 -11.73 10.48 -3.04
CA THR A 360 -11.94 9.14 -3.60
C THR A 360 -12.46 8.17 -2.53
N VAL A 361 -11.91 8.20 -1.31
CA VAL A 361 -12.41 7.41 -0.17
C VAL A 361 -13.87 7.75 0.13
N SER A 362 -14.20 9.04 0.19
CA SER A 362 -15.56 9.50 0.47
C SER A 362 -16.54 9.07 -0.61
N LEU A 363 -16.15 9.17 -1.88
CA LEU A 363 -16.95 8.75 -3.03
C LEU A 363 -17.19 7.23 -3.01
N VAL A 364 -16.15 6.42 -2.82
CA VAL A 364 -16.29 4.95 -2.78
C VAL A 364 -17.14 4.53 -1.58
N ALA A 365 -16.99 5.17 -0.41
CA ALA A 365 -17.83 4.89 0.75
C ALA A 365 -19.31 5.17 0.46
N PHE A 366 -19.62 6.30 -0.19
CA PHE A 366 -20.97 6.66 -0.60
C PHE A 366 -21.56 5.65 -1.60
N LEU A 367 -20.82 5.32 -2.66
CA LEU A 367 -21.26 4.35 -3.68
C LEU A 367 -21.49 2.95 -3.10
N SER A 368 -20.65 2.55 -2.14
CA SER A 368 -20.77 1.27 -1.44
C SER A 368 -22.08 1.17 -0.66
N LEU A 369 -22.42 2.21 0.10
CA LEU A 369 -23.67 2.29 0.86
C LEU A 369 -24.91 2.27 -0.07
N GLN A 370 -24.87 3.05 -1.16
CA GLN A 370 -25.97 3.12 -2.12
C GLN A 370 -26.19 1.81 -2.88
N SER A 371 -25.12 1.15 -3.32
CA SER A 371 -25.21 -0.12 -4.04
C SER A 371 -25.76 -1.23 -3.15
N LYS A 372 -25.40 -1.24 -1.86
CA LYS A 372 -25.90 -2.23 -0.91
C LYS A 372 -27.39 -2.08 -0.64
N SER A 373 -27.89 -0.85 -0.47
CA SER A 373 -29.32 -0.60 -0.23
C SER A 373 -30.17 -1.07 -1.42
N MET A 374 -29.72 -0.81 -2.65
CA MET A 374 -30.39 -1.27 -3.87
C MET A 374 -30.43 -2.79 -4.00
N GLN A 375 -29.37 -3.51 -3.60
CA GLN A 375 -29.35 -4.97 -3.61
C GLN A 375 -30.37 -5.57 -2.61
N VAL A 376 -30.54 -4.94 -1.45
CA VAL A 376 -31.52 -5.37 -0.44
C VAL A 376 -32.95 -5.17 -0.95
N LEU A 377 -33.26 -4.01 -1.53
CA LEU A 377 -34.59 -3.71 -2.09
C LEU A 377 -34.98 -4.68 -3.22
N LYS A 378 -34.07 -4.96 -4.16
CA LYS A 378 -34.31 -5.94 -5.23
C LYS A 378 -34.58 -7.35 -4.70
N LYS A 379 -33.92 -7.73 -3.59
CA LYS A 379 -34.13 -9.03 -2.96
C LYS A 379 -35.50 -9.12 -2.27
N SER A 380 -36.00 -8.04 -1.68
CA SER A 380 -37.35 -8.01 -1.08
C SER A 380 -38.47 -8.02 -2.13
N GLU A 381 -38.31 -7.30 -3.24
CA GLU A 381 -39.32 -7.28 -4.32
C GLU A 381 -39.41 -8.62 -5.06
N GLY A 382 -38.28 -9.31 -5.29
CA GLY A 382 -38.27 -10.62 -5.92
C GLY A 382 -38.91 -11.75 -5.10
N GLN A 383 -39.11 -11.54 -3.79
CA GLN A 383 -39.77 -12.52 -2.92
C GLN A 383 -41.30 -12.33 -2.84
N SER A 384 -41.86 -11.20 -3.28
CA SER A 384 -43.30 -10.92 -3.17
C SER A 384 -44.16 -11.40 -4.35
N PHE A 385 -43.56 -12.02 -5.38
CA PHE A 385 -44.26 -12.47 -6.60
C PHE A 385 -44.32 -14.01 -6.76
N ILE A 386 -44.08 -14.77 -5.69
CA ILE A 386 -44.13 -16.25 -5.69
C ILE A 386 -45.26 -16.79 -4.77
N LEU A 387 -46.26 -15.97 -4.44
CA LEU A 387 -47.50 -16.40 -3.79
C LEU A 387 -48.66 -16.12 -4.74
#